data_AF-A0AAJ2UJ27-F1
#
_entry.id   AF-A0AAJ2UJ27-F1
#
_cell.length_a   1.000
_cell.length_b   1.000
_cell.length_c   1.000
_cell.angle_alpha   90.00
_cell.angle_beta   90.00
_cell.angle_gamma   90.00
#
_symmetry.space_group_name_H-M   'P 1'
#
loop_
_entity.id
_entity.type
_entity.pdbx_description
1 polymer ?
#
loop_
_entity_poly.entity_id
_entity_poly.type
_entity_poly.pdbx_seq_one_letter_code
_entity_poly.pdbx_strand_id
1 'polypeptide(L)'
;MENPWSPAHQAVEDGDAQALAHILEDGNDPDEICCGMTLLVHAIDLEGDSALQSGEPIESSLTRVLLDNGANPRLVAPSGKSPLSVASIYGHVEARDLILRYTGGVPESK
;
A
#
# COMPACT_ATOMS: atom_id res chain seq x y z
N MET A 1 -17.82 17.83 -9.54
CA MET A 1 -16.55 18.00 -8.79
C MET A 1 -15.68 16.86 -9.24
N GLU A 2 -14.55 17.13 -9.87
CA GLU A 2 -13.67 16.07 -10.39
C GLU A 2 -13.02 15.35 -9.19
N ASN A 3 -12.93 14.03 -9.26
CA ASN A 3 -12.24 13.24 -8.26
C ASN A 3 -10.75 13.62 -8.29
N PRO A 4 -10.15 14.10 -7.18
CA PRO A 4 -8.74 14.44 -7.17
C PRO A 4 -7.83 13.20 -7.29
N TRP A 5 -8.35 12.00 -7.04
CA TRP A 5 -7.63 10.74 -7.11
C TRP A 5 -7.54 10.18 -8.53
N SER A 6 -6.41 9.55 -8.84
CA SER A 6 -6.33 8.61 -9.97
C SER A 6 -7.28 7.42 -9.72
N PRO A 7 -7.67 6.66 -10.76
CA PRO A 7 -8.51 5.47 -10.56
C PRO A 7 -7.93 4.46 -9.57
N ALA A 8 -6.60 4.24 -9.59
CA ALA A 8 -5.94 3.34 -8.66
C ALA A 8 -5.99 3.88 -7.21
N HIS A 9 -5.75 5.18 -7.03
CA HIS A 9 -5.87 5.80 -5.72
C HIS A 9 -7.30 5.82 -5.19
N GLN A 10 -8.30 5.96 -6.07
CA GLN A 10 -9.70 5.87 -5.68
C GLN A 10 -10.05 4.45 -5.22
N ALA A 11 -9.58 3.41 -5.94
CA ALA A 11 -9.77 2.03 -5.52
C ALA A 11 -9.09 1.73 -4.16
N VAL A 12 -7.92 2.34 -3.92
CA VAL A 12 -7.31 2.33 -2.57
C VAL A 12 -8.25 2.99 -1.59
N GLU A 13 -8.61 4.26 -1.75
CA GLU A 13 -9.50 5.02 -0.83
C GLU A 13 -10.81 4.28 -0.50
N ASP A 14 -11.40 3.60 -1.48
CA ASP A 14 -12.64 2.83 -1.32
C ASP A 14 -12.45 1.47 -0.61
N GLY A 15 -11.21 1.06 -0.34
CA GLY A 15 -10.89 -0.24 0.22
C GLY A 15 -11.04 -1.39 -0.78
N ASP A 16 -11.17 -1.11 -2.08
CA ASP A 16 -11.51 -2.08 -3.11
C ASP A 16 -10.27 -2.74 -3.72
N ALA A 17 -9.79 -3.77 -3.04
CA ALA A 17 -8.65 -4.57 -3.49
C ALA A 17 -8.89 -5.26 -4.84
N GLN A 18 -10.15 -5.60 -5.17
CA GLN A 18 -10.47 -6.25 -6.44
C GLN A 18 -10.38 -5.24 -7.59
N ALA A 19 -10.98 -4.06 -7.45
CA ALA A 19 -10.85 -3.00 -8.45
C ALA A 19 -9.40 -2.58 -8.62
N LEU A 20 -8.65 -2.44 -7.52
CA LEU A 20 -7.23 -2.13 -7.56
C LEU A 20 -6.44 -3.19 -8.35
N ALA A 21 -6.69 -4.48 -8.11
CA ALA A 21 -6.03 -5.55 -8.84
C ALA A 21 -6.29 -5.47 -10.35
N HIS A 22 -7.55 -5.28 -10.76
CA HIS A 22 -7.88 -5.15 -12.19
C HIS A 22 -7.18 -3.95 -12.84
N ILE A 23 -7.13 -2.81 -12.14
CA ILE A 23 -6.45 -1.61 -12.64
C ILE A 23 -4.95 -1.88 -12.86
N LEU A 24 -4.29 -2.56 -11.92
CA LEU A 24 -2.87 -2.89 -12.04
C LEU A 24 -2.61 -3.95 -13.14
N GLU A 25 -3.49 -4.96 -13.26
CA GLU A 25 -3.43 -5.97 -14.33
C GLU A 25 -3.57 -5.36 -15.73
N ASP A 26 -4.30 -4.24 -15.86
CA ASP A 26 -4.41 -3.46 -17.09
C ASP A 26 -3.13 -2.65 -17.42
N GLY A 27 -2.06 -2.79 -16.62
CA GLY A 27 -0.74 -2.21 -16.85
C GLY A 27 -0.55 -0.80 -16.29
N ASN A 28 -1.42 -0.37 -15.37
CA ASN A 28 -1.23 0.88 -14.64
C ASN A 28 -0.02 0.79 -13.70
N ASP A 29 0.64 1.93 -13.48
CA ASP A 29 1.87 1.99 -12.69
C ASP A 29 1.57 1.74 -11.19
N PRO A 30 2.08 0.65 -10.58
CA PRO A 30 1.88 0.38 -9.15
C PRO A 30 2.65 1.35 -8.24
N ASP A 31 3.59 2.12 -8.81
CA ASP A 31 4.36 3.16 -8.13
C ASP A 31 3.80 4.58 -8.38
N GLU A 32 2.61 4.70 -8.97
CA GLU A 32 1.96 5.99 -9.24
C GLU A 32 1.92 6.86 -7.97
N ILE A 33 2.16 8.16 -8.17
CA ILE A 33 2.00 9.18 -7.13
C ILE A 33 0.80 10.06 -7.46
N CYS A 34 -0.22 10.04 -6.61
CA CYS A 34 -1.36 10.95 -6.65
C CYS A 34 -1.56 11.64 -5.29
N CYS A 35 -1.93 12.92 -5.31
CA CYS A 35 -2.12 13.75 -4.10
C CYS A 35 -0.99 13.66 -3.07
N GLY A 36 0.26 13.46 -3.53
CA GLY A 36 1.44 13.41 -2.66
C GLY A 36 1.65 12.07 -1.93
N MET A 37 0.96 11.00 -2.33
CA MET A 37 1.17 9.65 -1.84
C MET A 37 1.53 8.71 -2.98
N THR A 38 2.37 7.71 -2.71
CA THR A 38 2.45 6.51 -3.56
C THR A 38 1.25 5.62 -3.25
N LEU A 39 0.84 4.76 -4.18
CA LEU A 39 -0.21 3.77 -3.92
C LEU A 39 0.08 2.91 -2.69
N LEU A 40 1.32 2.43 -2.53
CA LEU A 40 1.70 1.59 -1.39
C LEU A 40 1.65 2.33 -0.05
N VAL A 41 2.07 3.60 0.00
CA VAL A 41 1.92 4.40 1.22
C VAL A 41 0.45 4.66 1.52
N HIS A 42 -0.36 4.95 0.51
CA HIS A 42 -1.79 5.20 0.67
C HIS A 42 -2.52 3.97 1.20
N ALA A 43 -2.26 2.78 0.65
CA ALA A 43 -2.86 1.53 1.08
C ALA A 43 -2.59 1.22 2.57
N ILE A 44 -1.33 1.34 3.01
CA ILE A 44 -0.95 1.07 4.40
C ILE A 44 -1.58 2.10 5.37
N ASP A 45 -1.64 3.37 4.96
CA ASP A 45 -2.26 4.45 5.73
C ASP A 45 -3.76 4.20 5.90
N LEU A 46 -4.47 3.86 4.82
CA LEU A 46 -5.90 3.56 4.83
C LEU A 46 -6.23 2.29 5.64
N GLU A 47 -5.50 1.18 5.43
CA GLU A 47 -5.72 -0.07 6.16
C GLU A 47 -5.58 0.16 7.66
N GLY A 48 -4.53 0.87 8.07
CA GLY A 48 -4.30 1.25 9.45
C GLY A 48 -5.38 2.18 10.01
N ASP A 49 -5.74 3.23 9.29
CA ASP A 49 -6.76 4.19 9.73
C ASP A 49 -8.16 3.56 9.82
N SER A 50 -8.53 2.73 8.85
CA SER A 50 -9.80 1.99 8.84
C SER A 50 -9.92 1.06 10.04
N ALA A 51 -8.85 0.36 10.39
CA ALA A 51 -8.82 -0.50 11.58
C ALA A 51 -8.91 0.30 12.88
N LEU A 52 -8.22 1.45 12.97
CA LEU A 52 -8.35 2.34 14.14
C LEU A 52 -9.77 2.87 14.32
N GLN A 53 -10.46 3.20 13.24
CA GLN A 53 -11.83 3.71 13.29
C GLN A 53 -12.86 2.62 13.60
N SER A 54 -12.71 1.43 13.00
CA SER A 54 -13.66 0.33 13.16
C SER A 54 -13.45 -0.49 14.44
N GLY A 55 -12.21 -0.54 14.95
CA GLY A 55 -11.81 -1.44 16.03
C GLY A 55 -11.55 -2.89 15.59
N GLU A 56 -11.66 -3.18 14.30
CA GLU A 56 -11.35 -4.49 13.73
C GLU A 56 -9.82 -4.65 13.52
N PRO A 57 -9.32 -5.89 13.36
CA PRO A 57 -7.93 -6.12 13.01
C PRO A 57 -7.51 -5.41 11.71
N ILE A 58 -6.25 -4.97 11.65
CA ILE A 58 -5.69 -4.38 10.42
C ILE A 58 -5.53 -5.49 9.36
N GLU A 59 -6.18 -5.31 8.23
CA GLU A 59 -6.03 -6.18 7.05
C GLU A 59 -4.95 -5.65 6.11
N SER A 60 -4.34 -6.53 5.30
CA SER A 60 -3.27 -6.16 4.34
C SER A 60 -3.67 -6.38 2.87
N SER A 61 -4.96 -6.38 2.56
CA SER A 61 -5.44 -6.78 1.22
C SER A 61 -4.94 -5.87 0.11
N LEU A 62 -4.96 -4.54 0.31
CA LEU A 62 -4.48 -3.57 -0.66
C LEU A 62 -2.94 -3.59 -0.73
N THR A 63 -2.30 -3.69 0.44
CA THR A 63 -0.84 -3.81 0.55
C THR A 63 -0.33 -5.03 -0.23
N ARG A 64 -0.98 -6.19 -0.11
CA ARG A 64 -0.63 -7.40 -0.87
C ARG A 64 -0.82 -7.20 -2.36
N VAL A 65 -1.97 -6.69 -2.80
CA VAL A 65 -2.25 -6.46 -4.23
C VAL A 65 -1.18 -5.60 -4.87
N LEU A 66 -0.76 -4.51 -4.22
CA LEU A 66 0.26 -3.62 -4.75
C LEU A 66 1.64 -4.29 -4.82
N LEU A 67 2.05 -4.99 -3.76
CA LEU A 67 3.34 -5.68 -3.75
C LEU A 67 3.40 -6.82 -4.77
N ASP A 68 2.33 -7.60 -4.90
CA ASP A 68 2.22 -8.70 -5.87
C ASP A 68 2.25 -8.17 -7.32
N ASN A 69 1.80 -6.93 -7.55
CA ASN A 69 1.86 -6.23 -8.82
C ASN A 69 3.14 -5.40 -9.02
N GLY A 70 4.14 -5.54 -8.14
CA GLY A 70 5.46 -4.97 -8.34
C GLY A 70 5.65 -3.55 -7.83
N ALA A 71 4.75 -3.05 -6.96
CA ALA A 71 4.98 -1.79 -6.24
C ALA A 71 6.32 -1.86 -5.49
N ASN A 72 7.13 -0.82 -5.59
CA ASN A 72 8.43 -0.74 -4.97
C ASN A 72 8.28 -0.52 -3.45
N PRO A 73 8.64 -1.52 -2.62
CA PRO A 73 8.45 -1.44 -1.17
C PRO A 73 9.36 -0.41 -0.48
N ARG A 74 10.32 0.19 -1.21
CA ARG A 74 11.23 1.23 -0.71
C ARG A 74 10.86 2.63 -1.22
N LEU A 75 9.87 2.76 -2.09
CA LEU A 75 9.54 4.06 -2.68
C LEU A 75 8.92 4.97 -1.62
N VAL A 76 9.57 6.12 -1.40
CA VAL A 76 9.16 7.12 -0.41
C VAL A 76 8.19 8.09 -1.07
N ALA A 77 7.07 8.37 -0.42
CA ALA A 77 6.12 9.38 -0.88
C ALA A 77 6.75 10.79 -0.81
N PRO A 78 6.27 11.77 -1.61
CA PRO A 78 6.75 13.16 -1.56
C PRO A 78 6.76 13.80 -0.17
N SER A 79 5.89 13.35 0.74
CA SER A 79 5.86 13.76 2.15
C SER A 79 7.04 13.27 2.99
N GLY A 80 7.90 12.40 2.45
CA GLY A 80 8.99 11.74 3.17
C GLY A 80 8.57 10.45 3.89
N LYS A 81 7.28 10.07 3.85
CA LYS A 81 6.77 8.82 4.41
C LYS A 81 7.24 7.63 3.55
N SER A 82 7.92 6.67 4.18
CA SER A 82 8.21 5.36 3.58
C SER A 82 7.11 4.34 3.95
N PRO A 83 6.86 3.31 3.12
CA PRO A 83 5.93 2.24 3.45
C PRO A 83 6.18 1.63 4.83
N LEU A 84 7.46 1.31 5.13
CA LEU A 84 7.84 0.73 6.41
C LEU A 84 7.59 1.68 7.60
N SER A 85 7.81 2.99 7.42
CA SER A 85 7.53 3.97 8.49
C SER A 85 6.04 4.10 8.76
N VAL A 86 5.18 4.05 7.74
CA VAL A 86 3.72 4.11 7.93
C VAL A 86 3.21 2.83 8.59
N ALA A 87 3.65 1.66 8.13
CA ALA A 87 3.32 0.39 8.77
C ALA A 87 3.72 0.39 10.26
N SER A 88 4.86 1.00 10.59
CA SER A 88 5.31 1.11 11.99
C SER A 88 4.45 2.05 12.84
N ILE A 89 3.94 3.15 12.26
CA ILE A 89 3.04 4.09 12.96
C ILE A 89 1.75 3.40 13.41
N TYR A 90 1.16 2.57 12.55
CA TYR A 90 -0.07 1.85 12.85
C TYR A 90 0.15 0.52 13.60
N GLY A 91 1.40 0.07 13.76
CA GLY A 91 1.68 -1.27 14.25
C GLY A 91 1.19 -2.37 13.30
N HIS A 92 1.15 -2.07 11.99
CA HIS A 92 0.71 -2.97 10.91
C HIS A 92 1.76 -4.06 10.67
N VAL A 93 1.76 -5.07 11.54
CA VAL A 93 2.78 -6.14 11.56
C VAL A 93 2.84 -6.89 10.23
N GLU A 94 1.69 -7.16 9.63
CA GLU A 94 1.65 -7.91 8.38
C GLU A 94 2.18 -7.09 7.20
N ALA A 95 1.78 -5.83 7.04
CA ALA A 95 2.36 -4.96 6.02
C ALA A 95 3.87 -4.83 6.19
N ARG A 96 4.36 -4.67 7.43
CA ARG A 96 5.80 -4.67 7.73
C ARG A 96 6.48 -5.95 7.23
N ASP A 97 5.93 -7.11 7.55
CA ASP A 97 6.54 -8.40 7.19
C ASP A 97 6.50 -8.62 5.67
N LEU A 98 5.42 -8.22 4.98
CA LEU A 98 5.33 -8.23 3.53
C LEU A 98 6.38 -7.32 2.89
N ILE A 99 6.48 -6.06 3.32
CA ILE A 99 7.49 -5.09 2.85
C ILE A 99 8.90 -5.65 3.03
N LEU A 100 9.21 -6.26 4.17
CA LEU A 100 10.51 -6.87 4.45
C LEU A 100 10.81 -8.05 3.51
N ARG A 101 9.83 -8.90 3.23
CA ARG A 101 9.97 -10.01 2.27
C ARG A 101 10.27 -9.49 0.86
N TYR A 102 9.54 -8.48 0.41
CA TYR A 102 9.72 -7.88 -0.92
C TYR A 102 10.99 -7.02 -1.02
N THR A 103 11.53 -6.51 0.09
CA THR A 103 12.81 -5.75 0.11
C THR A 103 14.05 -6.60 0.28
N GLY A 104 13.90 -7.85 0.74
CA GLY A 104 14.98 -8.61 1.36
C GLY A 104 14.94 -10.10 1.04
N GLY A 105 14.67 -10.51 -0.19
CA GLY A 105 14.99 -11.84 -0.69
C GLY A 105 16.49 -12.15 -0.65
N VAL A 106 17.09 -12.18 0.54
CA VAL A 106 18.39 -12.79 0.82
C VAL A 106 18.05 -14.07 1.59
N PRO A 107 18.34 -15.27 1.06
CA PRO A 107 18.14 -16.48 1.84
C PRO A 107 19.06 -16.41 3.05
N GLU A 108 18.49 -16.57 4.24
CA GLU A 108 19.26 -16.76 5.47
C GLU A 108 20.25 -17.90 5.23
N SER A 109 21.53 -17.55 5.08
CA SER A 109 22.60 -18.52 4.95
C SER A 109 22.81 -19.15 6.32
N LYS A 110 22.58 -20.45 6.36
CA LYS A 110 22.76 -21.33 7.52
C LYS A 110 24.19 -21.34 8.04
#